data_AF-A0A226CY21-F1
#
_entry.id   AF-A0A226CY21-F1
#
_cell.length_a   1.000
_cell.length_b   1.000
_cell.length_c   1.000
_cell.angle_alpha   90.00
_cell.angle_beta   90.00
_cell.angle_gamma   90.00
#
_symmetry.space_group_name_H-M   'P 1'
#
loop_
_entity.id
_entity.type
_entity.pdbx_description
1 polymer ?
#
loop_
_entity_poly.entity_id
_entity_poly.type
_entity_poly.pdbx_seq_one_letter_code
_entity_poly.pdbx_strand_id
1 'polypeptide(L)'
;MRLLPAEEAGFGNFLNIITILECIDLPEVIQCNPVFTVWFDIAQKLFGLMNDVLGLQKDLLYGEEDGIIMFKMRKGTSLNDAVDEELKLLGDYVKDDMELIKSLLTEFGEQYVQVATFVKFVDAALHGYPYTFRDSIKYGMKDQIRVDYK
;
A
#
# COMPACT_ATOMS: atom_id res chain seq x y z
N MET A 1 20.20 3.71 -10.38
CA MET A 1 20.19 4.98 -9.62
C MET A 1 18.91 4.96 -8.79
N ARG A 2 19.06 4.92 -7.45
CA ARG A 2 18.08 4.74 -6.35
C ARG A 2 16.62 4.38 -6.70
N LEU A 3 16.25 3.15 -6.35
CA LEU A 3 14.88 2.71 -6.05
C LEU A 3 14.74 2.71 -4.52
N LEU A 4 13.96 3.62 -3.94
CA LEU A 4 13.41 3.56 -2.57
C LEU A 4 12.05 4.31 -2.65
N PRO A 5 10.94 3.80 -2.07
CA PRO A 5 10.83 3.44 -0.65
C PRO A 5 9.96 2.19 -0.31
N ALA A 6 9.89 1.16 -1.18
CA ALA A 6 9.06 -0.02 -0.88
C ALA A 6 9.58 -0.85 0.33
N GLU A 7 10.91 -0.89 0.54
CA GLU A 7 11.51 -1.62 1.68
C GLU A 7 11.34 -0.90 3.03
N GLU A 8 11.14 0.43 3.06
CA GLU A 8 11.14 1.22 4.29
C GLU A 8 9.74 1.35 4.93
N ALA A 9 8.67 1.11 4.17
CA ALA A 9 7.30 1.27 4.67
C ALA A 9 6.86 0.14 5.63
N GLY A 10 7.68 -0.90 5.83
CA GLY A 10 7.43 -1.97 6.80
C GLY A 10 6.29 -2.94 6.44
N PHE A 11 5.60 -2.73 5.31
CA PHE A 11 4.45 -3.54 4.90
C PHE A 11 4.81 -5.01 4.68
N GLY A 12 5.94 -5.30 4.01
CA GLY A 12 6.42 -6.67 3.83
C GLY A 12 6.70 -7.39 5.16
N ASN A 13 7.24 -6.68 6.15
CA ASN A 13 7.47 -7.23 7.49
C ASN A 13 6.16 -7.48 8.24
N PHE A 14 5.20 -6.55 8.14
CA PHE A 14 3.87 -6.73 8.70
C PHE A 14 3.20 -7.97 8.12
N LEU A 15 3.22 -8.14 6.80
CA LEU A 15 2.63 -9.30 6.14
C LEU A 15 3.34 -10.60 6.50
N ASN A 16 4.68 -10.60 6.60
CA ASN A 16 5.43 -11.76 7.08
C ASN A 16 5.05 -12.18 8.51
N ILE A 17 4.80 -11.21 9.40
CA ILE A 17 4.32 -11.52 10.76
C ILE A 17 2.92 -12.14 10.70
N ILE A 18 2.02 -11.57 9.89
CA ILE A 18 0.65 -12.07 9.74
C ILE A 18 0.63 -13.48 9.14
N THR A 19 1.43 -13.78 8.12
CA THR A 19 1.47 -15.13 7.55
C THR A 19 1.95 -16.18 8.56
N ILE A 20 2.90 -15.82 9.43
CA ILE A 20 3.33 -16.69 10.53
C ILE A 20 2.21 -16.89 11.54
N LEU A 21 1.54 -15.82 11.98
CA LEU A 21 0.49 -15.88 13.00
C LEU A 21 -0.76 -16.64 12.53
N GLU A 22 -1.11 -16.48 11.27
CA GLU A 22 -2.30 -17.09 10.64
C GLU A 22 -1.98 -18.45 10.00
N CYS A 23 -0.74 -18.94 10.15
CA CYS A 23 -0.26 -20.20 9.57
C CYS A 23 -0.52 -20.30 8.04
N ILE A 24 -0.35 -19.18 7.34
CA ILE A 24 -0.51 -19.10 5.89
C ILE A 24 0.80 -19.55 5.24
N ASP A 25 0.77 -20.73 4.64
CA ASP A 25 1.87 -21.25 3.83
C ASP A 25 1.47 -21.24 2.36
N LEU A 26 2.10 -20.34 1.58
CA LEU A 26 1.85 -20.24 0.14
C LEU A 26 2.74 -21.24 -0.60
N PRO A 27 2.19 -22.07 -1.51
CA PRO A 27 3.00 -22.98 -2.31
C PRO A 27 4.05 -22.24 -3.14
N GLU A 28 5.23 -22.84 -3.34
CA GLU A 28 6.34 -22.26 -4.10
C GLU A 28 5.92 -21.86 -5.52
N VAL A 29 5.05 -22.66 -6.17
CA VAL A 29 4.50 -22.35 -7.50
C VAL A 29 3.75 -21.01 -7.54
N ILE A 30 3.15 -20.59 -6.42
CA ILE A 30 2.50 -19.29 -6.29
C ILE A 30 3.52 -18.21 -5.98
N GLN A 31 4.44 -18.45 -5.04
CA GLN A 31 5.45 -17.46 -4.66
C GLN A 31 6.35 -17.05 -5.83
N CYS A 32 6.66 -17.99 -6.72
CA CYS A 32 7.45 -17.73 -7.94
C CYS A 32 6.59 -17.31 -9.14
N ASN A 33 5.26 -17.22 -8.99
CA ASN A 33 4.40 -16.82 -10.09
C ASN A 33 4.60 -15.31 -10.40
N PRO A 34 4.82 -14.94 -11.67
CA PRO A 34 5.03 -13.54 -12.04
C PRO A 34 3.84 -12.63 -11.71
N VAL A 35 2.60 -13.10 -11.87
CA VAL A 35 1.39 -12.34 -11.54
C VAL A 35 1.34 -12.06 -10.04
N PHE A 36 1.66 -13.06 -9.22
CA PHE A 36 1.71 -12.90 -7.77
C PHE A 36 2.79 -11.91 -7.36
N THR A 37 3.99 -12.02 -7.95
CA THR A 37 5.12 -11.14 -7.64
C THR A 37 4.80 -9.67 -7.98
N VAL A 38 4.21 -9.44 -9.17
CA VAL A 38 3.83 -8.08 -9.62
C VAL A 38 2.71 -7.52 -8.76
N TRP A 39 1.69 -8.32 -8.45
CA TRP A 39 0.62 -7.92 -7.56
C TRP A 39 1.15 -7.52 -6.17
N PHE A 40 2.01 -8.34 -5.59
CA PHE A 40 2.58 -8.08 -4.27
C PHE A 40 3.46 -6.83 -4.23
N ASP A 41 4.21 -6.55 -5.30
CA ASP A 41 4.96 -5.30 -5.46
C ASP A 41 4.03 -4.09 -5.57
N ILE A 42 2.91 -4.20 -6.30
CA ILE A 42 1.89 -3.14 -6.38
C ILE A 42 1.26 -2.89 -5.02
N ALA A 43 0.90 -3.93 -4.26
CA ALA A 43 0.36 -3.78 -2.91
C ALA A 43 1.33 -3.04 -1.98
N GLN A 44 2.63 -3.33 -2.05
CA GLN A 44 3.65 -2.59 -1.29
C GLN A 44 3.75 -1.12 -1.72
N LYS A 45 3.68 -0.84 -3.02
CA LYS A 45 3.68 0.53 -3.55
C LYS A 45 2.45 1.31 -3.13
N LEU A 46 1.26 0.68 -3.16
CA LEU A 46 0.03 1.28 -2.64
C LEU A 46 0.18 1.69 -1.18
N PHE A 47 0.73 0.81 -0.35
CA PHE A 47 0.97 1.11 1.06
C PHE A 47 1.91 2.31 1.24
N GLY A 48 3.02 2.33 0.50
CA GLY A 48 3.96 3.46 0.50
C GLY A 48 3.33 4.77 0.05
N LEU A 49 2.59 4.77 -1.06
CA LEU A 49 1.89 5.95 -1.58
C LEU A 49 0.82 6.46 -0.63
N MET A 50 0.05 5.57 0.00
CA MET A 50 -0.89 5.97 1.04
C MET A 50 -0.18 6.62 2.21
N ASN A 51 0.99 6.11 2.62
CA ASN A 51 1.79 6.74 3.66
C ASN A 51 2.30 8.13 3.25
N ASP A 52 2.79 8.29 2.02
CA ASP A 52 3.29 9.58 1.55
C ASP A 52 2.18 10.63 1.44
N VAL A 53 1.01 10.25 0.91
CA VAL A 53 -0.13 11.16 0.72
C VAL A 53 -0.82 11.48 2.04
N LEU A 54 -1.17 10.45 2.82
CA LEU A 54 -1.90 10.65 4.08
C LEU A 54 -0.94 11.13 5.19
N GLY A 55 0.32 10.71 5.18
CA GLY A 55 1.34 11.16 6.13
C GLY A 55 1.81 12.60 5.92
N LEU A 56 1.54 13.20 4.76
CA LEU A 56 2.05 14.52 4.37
C LEU A 56 1.78 15.62 5.40
N GLN A 57 0.59 15.66 6.01
CA GLN A 57 0.27 16.68 7.03
C GLN A 57 1.23 16.58 8.22
N LYS A 58 1.51 15.35 8.70
CA LYS A 58 2.48 15.09 9.76
C LYS A 58 3.86 15.56 9.32
N ASP A 59 4.27 15.20 8.10
CA ASP A 59 5.60 15.50 7.59
C ASP A 59 5.84 17.01 7.50
N LEU A 60 4.85 17.77 7.02
CA LEU A 60 4.88 19.23 6.98
C LEU A 60 4.91 19.85 8.38
N LEU A 61 4.16 19.30 9.34
CA LEU A 61 4.09 19.82 10.71
C LEU A 61 5.39 19.61 11.49
N TYR A 62 6.03 18.45 11.31
CA TYR A 62 7.24 18.08 12.05
C TYR A 62 8.53 18.31 11.27
N GLY A 63 8.45 18.76 10.01
CA GLY A 63 9.60 18.99 9.14
C GLY A 63 10.31 17.70 8.74
N GLU A 64 9.57 16.59 8.59
CA GLU A 64 10.12 15.36 8.04
C GLU A 64 10.27 15.50 6.51
N GLU A 65 11.43 15.11 5.97
CA GLU A 65 11.76 15.38 4.56
C GLU A 65 11.95 14.11 3.71
N ASP A 66 11.68 12.93 4.27
CA ASP A 66 11.99 11.64 3.63
C ASP A 66 10.91 11.22 2.61
N GLY A 67 9.70 11.77 2.71
CA GLY A 67 8.59 11.47 1.80
C GLY A 67 8.82 11.97 0.36
N ILE A 68 8.27 11.24 -0.62
CA ILE A 68 8.45 11.54 -2.05
C ILE A 68 7.94 12.94 -2.42
N ILE A 69 6.85 13.39 -1.80
CA ILE A 69 6.25 14.71 -2.02
C ILE A 69 7.24 15.81 -1.58
N MET A 70 7.86 15.65 -0.41
CA MET A 70 8.88 16.59 0.09
C MET A 70 10.12 16.61 -0.81
N PHE A 71 10.51 15.45 -1.35
CA PHE A 71 11.58 15.37 -2.35
C PHE A 71 11.24 16.14 -3.64
N LYS A 72 10.03 15.98 -4.18
CA LYS A 72 9.57 16.71 -5.37
C LYS A 72 9.54 18.22 -5.14
N MET A 73 9.08 18.67 -3.99
CA MET A 73 9.08 20.10 -3.62
C MET A 73 10.49 20.69 -3.61
N ARG A 74 11.49 19.98 -3.07
CA ARG A 74 12.91 20.40 -3.11
C ARG A 74 13.47 20.50 -4.52
N LYS A 75 12.88 19.79 -5.49
CA LYS A 75 13.24 19.86 -6.92
C LYS A 75 12.51 20.99 -7.67
N GLY A 76 11.64 21.73 -6.99
CA GLY A 76 10.92 22.87 -7.55
C GLY A 76 9.51 22.56 -8.04
N THR A 77 9.01 21.34 -7.85
CA THR A 77 7.60 21.01 -8.09
C THR A 77 6.73 21.70 -7.05
N SER A 78 5.58 22.26 -7.44
CA SER A 78 4.66 22.84 -6.46
C SER A 78 4.07 21.73 -5.58
N LEU A 79 3.62 22.09 -4.37
CA LEU A 79 2.98 21.12 -3.46
C LEU A 79 1.77 20.45 -4.14
N ASN A 80 0.93 21.24 -4.81
CA ASN A 80 -0.27 20.73 -5.47
C ASN A 80 0.10 19.76 -6.60
N ASP A 81 1.05 20.12 -7.47
CA ASP A 81 1.46 19.24 -8.56
C ASP A 81 2.08 17.93 -8.04
N ALA A 82 2.88 18.01 -6.97
CA ALA A 82 3.48 16.83 -6.35
C ALA A 82 2.41 15.89 -5.77
N VAL A 83 1.40 16.44 -5.09
CA VAL A 83 0.27 15.68 -4.55
C VAL A 83 -0.59 15.08 -5.67
N ASP A 84 -0.91 15.85 -6.70
CA ASP A 84 -1.73 15.40 -7.84
C ASP A 84 -1.05 14.24 -8.59
N GLU A 85 0.27 14.28 -8.74
CA GLU A 85 1.04 13.18 -9.32
C GLU A 85 0.95 11.90 -8.48
N GLU A 86 1.11 11.99 -7.15
CA GLU A 86 1.01 10.81 -6.28
C GLU A 86 -0.42 10.26 -6.21
N LEU A 87 -1.43 11.13 -6.19
CA LEU A 87 -2.85 10.72 -6.23
C LEU A 87 -3.19 10.01 -7.53
N LYS A 88 -2.63 10.46 -8.66
CA LYS A 88 -2.80 9.78 -9.94
C LYS A 88 -2.16 8.40 -9.93
N LEU A 89 -0.90 8.30 -9.45
CA LEU A 89 -0.21 7.01 -9.32
C LEU A 89 -0.95 6.05 -8.39
N LEU A 90 -1.48 6.55 -7.28
CA LEU A 90 -2.30 5.77 -6.35
C LEU A 90 -3.54 5.21 -7.07
N GLY A 91 -4.24 6.04 -7.85
CA GLY A 91 -5.41 5.61 -8.62
C GLY A 91 -5.09 4.54 -9.67
N ASP A 92 -3.97 4.70 -10.38
CA ASP A 92 -3.50 3.74 -11.38
C ASP A 92 -3.16 2.39 -10.71
N TYR A 93 -2.45 2.41 -9.59
CA TYR A 93 -2.11 1.18 -8.86
C TYR A 93 -3.32 0.49 -8.22
N VAL A 94 -4.33 1.23 -7.73
CA VAL A 94 -5.56 0.61 -7.21
C VAL A 94 -6.27 -0.17 -8.30
N LYS A 95 -6.29 0.36 -9.53
CA LYS A 95 -6.89 -0.32 -10.67
C LYS A 95 -6.12 -1.60 -11.03
N ASP A 96 -4.79 -1.52 -11.09
CA ASP A 96 -3.96 -2.67 -11.43
C ASP A 96 -4.03 -3.76 -10.35
N ASP A 97 -4.05 -3.37 -9.07
CA ASP A 97 -4.20 -4.28 -7.93
C ASP A 97 -5.49 -5.11 -8.04
N MET A 98 -6.63 -4.47 -8.30
CA MET A 98 -7.92 -5.16 -8.44
C MET A 98 -7.93 -6.18 -9.60
N GLU A 99 -7.35 -5.83 -10.75
CA GLU A 99 -7.30 -6.73 -11.91
C GLU A 99 -6.35 -7.93 -11.67
N LEU A 100 -5.23 -7.70 -10.97
CA LEU A 100 -4.28 -8.75 -10.64
C LEU A 100 -4.84 -9.69 -9.57
N ILE A 101 -5.53 -9.17 -8.54
CA ILE A 101 -6.26 -9.97 -7.55
C ILE A 101 -7.25 -10.89 -8.26
N LYS A 102 -8.06 -10.34 -9.18
CA LYS A 102 -9.04 -11.12 -9.93
C LYS A 102 -8.37 -12.23 -10.74
N SER A 103 -7.24 -11.93 -11.38
CA SER A 103 -6.46 -12.91 -12.14
C SER A 103 -5.93 -14.04 -11.24
N LEU A 104 -5.31 -13.69 -10.11
CA LEU A 104 -4.78 -14.65 -9.15
C LEU A 104 -5.85 -15.56 -8.56
N LEU A 105 -6.99 -15.00 -8.17
CA LEU A 105 -8.10 -15.77 -7.59
C LEU A 105 -8.77 -16.66 -8.63
N THR A 106 -8.83 -16.23 -9.89
CA THR A 106 -9.38 -17.06 -10.98
C THR A 106 -8.46 -18.25 -11.28
N GLU A 107 -7.15 -18.03 -11.31
CA GLU A 107 -6.17 -19.06 -11.65
C GLU A 107 -5.92 -20.03 -10.49
N PHE A 108 -5.82 -19.52 -9.26
CA PHE A 108 -5.33 -20.29 -8.11
C PHE A 108 -6.32 -20.40 -6.95
N GLY A 109 -7.38 -19.58 -6.92
CA GLY A 109 -8.25 -19.44 -5.74
C GLY A 109 -9.04 -20.71 -5.38
N GLU A 110 -9.46 -21.50 -6.37
CA GLU A 110 -10.13 -22.79 -6.12
C GLU A 110 -9.15 -23.90 -5.73
N GLN A 111 -7.94 -23.87 -6.29
CA GLN A 111 -6.93 -24.91 -6.07
C GLN A 111 -6.18 -24.72 -4.76
N TYR A 112 -5.96 -23.47 -4.34
CA TYR A 112 -5.13 -23.11 -3.20
C TYR A 112 -5.87 -22.12 -2.31
N VAL A 113 -6.59 -22.63 -1.31
CA VAL A 113 -7.34 -21.82 -0.33
C VAL A 113 -6.44 -20.79 0.38
N GLN A 114 -5.15 -21.10 0.56
CA GLN A 114 -4.19 -20.17 1.15
C GLN A 114 -4.00 -18.90 0.30
N VAL A 115 -4.12 -18.98 -1.03
CA VAL A 115 -4.00 -17.81 -1.92
C VAL A 115 -5.16 -16.85 -1.69
N ALA A 116 -6.39 -17.36 -1.67
CA ALA A 116 -7.57 -16.55 -1.39
C ALA A 116 -7.50 -15.91 0.01
N THR A 117 -7.00 -16.67 0.99
CA THR A 117 -6.82 -16.18 2.36
C THR A 117 -5.77 -15.06 2.41
N PHE A 118 -4.61 -15.27 1.78
CA PHE A 118 -3.54 -14.27 1.73
C PHE A 118 -3.97 -12.98 1.03
N VAL A 119 -4.59 -13.09 -0.13
CA VAL A 119 -5.14 -11.95 -0.87
C VAL A 119 -6.11 -11.14 0.00
N LYS A 120 -7.02 -11.83 0.70
CA LYS A 120 -7.95 -11.17 1.63
C LYS A 120 -7.24 -10.42 2.76
N PHE A 121 -6.13 -10.95 3.28
CA PHE A 121 -5.35 -10.26 4.31
C PHE A 121 -4.65 -9.01 3.79
N VAL A 122 -4.03 -9.09 2.60
CA VAL A 122 -3.40 -7.93 1.96
C VAL A 122 -4.43 -6.84 1.68
N ASP A 123 -5.58 -7.22 1.12
CA ASP A 123 -6.70 -6.33 0.84
C ASP A 123 -7.22 -5.66 2.13
N ALA A 124 -7.47 -6.44 3.18
CA ALA A 124 -7.90 -5.92 4.48
C ALA A 124 -6.86 -4.95 5.09
N ALA A 125 -5.57 -5.22 4.91
CA ALA A 125 -4.51 -4.34 5.40
C ALA A 125 -4.50 -3.01 4.64
N LEU A 126 -4.60 -3.03 3.31
CA LEU A 126 -4.67 -1.83 2.47
C LEU A 126 -5.93 -1.00 2.78
N HIS A 127 -7.09 -1.66 2.87
CA HIS A 127 -8.36 -1.00 3.23
C HIS A 127 -8.40 -0.49 4.67
N GLY A 128 -7.75 -1.20 5.60
CA GLY A 128 -7.64 -0.80 7.00
C GLY A 128 -6.67 0.36 7.22
N TYR A 129 -5.70 0.54 6.33
CA TYR A 129 -4.62 1.50 6.54
C TYR A 129 -5.10 2.96 6.67
N PRO A 130 -6.03 3.48 5.83
CA PRO A 130 -6.62 4.82 6.00
C PRO A 130 -7.22 5.09 7.39
N TYR A 131 -7.72 4.07 8.09
CA TYR A 131 -8.29 4.21 9.43
C TYR A 131 -7.21 4.56 10.46
N THR A 132 -5.98 4.06 10.26
CA THR A 132 -4.84 4.40 11.12
C THR A 132 -4.57 5.90 11.07
N PHE A 133 -4.62 6.50 9.88
CA PHE A 133 -4.44 7.93 9.67
C PHE A 133 -5.57 8.77 10.26
N ARG A 134 -6.81 8.30 10.10
CA ARG A 134 -8.01 8.97 10.63
C ARG A 134 -8.02 9.02 12.16
N ASP A 135 -7.67 7.89 12.80
CA ASP A 135 -7.91 7.69 14.23
C ASP A 135 -6.67 7.95 15.09
N SER A 136 -5.46 7.91 14.50
CA SER A 136 -4.23 8.16 15.24
C SER A 136 -3.95 9.64 15.44
N ILE A 137 -3.73 10.01 16.70
CA ILE A 137 -3.31 11.35 17.13
C ILE A 137 -2.00 11.77 16.44
N LYS A 138 -1.12 10.82 16.13
CA LYS A 138 0.19 11.07 15.50
C LYS A 138 0.05 11.83 14.18
N TYR A 139 -0.98 11.51 13.38
CA TYR A 139 -1.15 12.06 12.04
C TYR A 139 -2.04 13.32 12.02
N GLY A 140 -2.79 13.60 13.09
CA GLY A 140 -3.56 14.85 13.22
C GLY A 140 -4.66 15.03 12.17
N MET A 141 -5.14 13.95 11.55
CA MET A 141 -6.17 13.96 10.48
C MET A 141 -7.58 13.60 10.95
N LYS A 142 -7.83 13.73 12.25
CA LYS A 142 -9.17 13.52 12.81
C LYS A 142 -10.18 14.40 12.07
N ASP A 143 -11.29 13.81 11.66
CA ASP A 143 -12.39 14.43 10.90
C ASP A 143 -12.06 14.91 9.46
N GLN A 144 -10.84 14.66 8.97
CA GLN A 144 -10.41 15.03 7.61
C GLN A 144 -10.56 13.88 6.60
N ILE A 145 -10.46 12.63 7.04
CA ILE A 145 -10.67 11.44 6.21
C ILE A 145 -12.11 10.97 6.34
N ARG A 146 -12.84 10.97 5.21
CA ARG A 146 -14.18 10.39 5.10
C ARG A 146 -14.10 9.08 4.35
N VAL A 147 -14.58 8.01 4.98
CA VAL A 147 -14.72 6.70 4.34
C VAL A 147 -16.21 6.45 4.20
N ASP A 148 -16.71 6.44 2.96
CA ASP A 148 -18.12 6.16 2.69
C ASP A 148 -18.37 4.66 2.87
N TYR A 149 -19.27 4.31 3.77
CA TYR A 149 -19.72 2.93 3.96
C TYR A 149 -20.66 2.55 2.81
N LYS A 150 -20.31 1.53 2.03
CA LYS A 150 -21.26 0.81 1.17
C LYS A 150 -21.71 -0.46 1.87
#